data_AF-A0A537G562-F1
#
_entry.id   AF-A0A537G562-F1
#
_cell.length_a   1.000
_cell.length_b   1.000
_cell.length_c   1.000
_cell.angle_alpha   90.00
_cell.angle_beta   90.00
_cell.angle_gamma   90.00
#
_symmetry.space_group_name_H-M   'P 1'
#
loop_
_entity.id
_entity.type
_entity.pdbx_description
1 polymer ?
#
loop_
_entity_poly.entity_id
_entity_poly.type
_entity_poly.pdbx_seq_one_letter_code
_entity_poly.pdbx_strand_id
1 'polypeptide(L)'
;MEQLLAEGRATTAAVTHASPSWDAFVAPLEDANERVARAWGQVSHLHAVLDSPALREVYNANLPKVSRYWTDLGQNQALFEKYKALRDSPEFAQLSK
;
A
#
# COMPACT_ATOMS: atom_id res chain seq x y z
N MET A 1 8.61 -8.89 5.65
CA MET A 1 7.62 -8.58 4.60
C MET A 1 6.23 -9.14 4.91
N GLU A 2 6.08 -10.41 5.25
CA GLU A 2 4.75 -11.02 5.46
C GLU A 2 3.84 -10.25 6.40
N GLN A 3 4.36 -9.86 7.58
CA GLN A 3 3.64 -9.03 8.53
C GLN A 3 3.18 -7.70 7.92
N LEU A 4 4.09 -6.93 7.30
CA LEU A 4 3.75 -5.64 6.69
C LEU A 4 2.71 -5.78 5.58
N LEU A 5 2.80 -6.83 4.75
CA LEU A 5 1.82 -7.09 3.70
C LEU A 5 0.45 -7.50 4.29
N ALA A 6 0.44 -8.22 5.40
CA ALA A 6 -0.80 -8.59 6.10
C ALA A 6 -1.45 -7.37 6.76
N GLU A 7 -0.68 -6.54 7.44
CA GLU A 7 -1.13 -5.26 8.01
C GLU A 7 -1.68 -4.34 6.92
N GLY A 8 -0.96 -4.18 5.79
CA GLY A 8 -1.42 -3.40 4.65
C GLY A 8 -2.77 -3.88 4.10
N ARG A 9 -2.92 -5.20 3.89
CA ARG A 9 -4.21 -5.78 3.46
C ARG A 9 -5.33 -5.57 4.47
N ALA A 10 -5.04 -5.70 5.77
CA ALA A 10 -6.01 -5.46 6.82
C ALA A 10 -6.46 -3.99 6.83
N THR A 11 -5.53 -3.05 6.70
CA THR A 11 -5.86 -1.62 6.57
C THR A 11 -6.68 -1.36 5.32
N THR A 12 -6.29 -1.88 4.16
CA THR A 12 -7.09 -1.77 2.93
C THR A 12 -8.52 -2.25 3.13
N ALA A 13 -8.71 -3.40 3.79
CA ALA A 13 -10.04 -3.93 4.08
C ALA A 13 -10.83 -3.07 5.09
N ALA A 14 -10.17 -2.44 6.05
CA ALA A 14 -10.83 -1.56 7.01
C ALA A 14 -11.28 -0.23 6.37
N VAL A 15 -10.40 0.40 5.60
CA VAL A 15 -10.65 1.74 5.07
C VAL A 15 -11.68 1.77 3.93
N THR A 16 -11.89 0.65 3.22
CA THR A 16 -12.99 0.53 2.23
C THR A 16 -14.36 0.69 2.88
N HIS A 17 -14.51 0.38 4.18
CA HIS A 17 -15.74 0.54 4.95
C HIS A 17 -15.81 1.82 5.79
N ALA A 18 -14.74 2.61 5.87
CA ALA A 18 -14.66 3.83 6.68
C ALA A 18 -15.46 5.01 6.07
N SER A 19 -15.43 6.20 6.68
CA SER A 19 -15.94 7.40 6.00
C SER A 19 -15.02 7.79 4.83
N PRO A 20 -15.55 8.33 3.71
CA PRO A 20 -14.74 8.80 2.58
C PRO A 20 -14.12 10.18 2.91
N SER A 21 -13.21 10.19 3.90
CA SER A 21 -12.48 11.37 4.37
C SER A 21 -10.98 11.17 4.29
N TRP A 22 -10.22 12.25 4.39
CA TRP A 22 -8.76 12.16 4.48
C TRP A 22 -8.34 11.30 5.68
N ASP A 23 -8.83 11.64 6.88
CA ASP A 23 -8.39 11.03 8.13
C ASP A 23 -8.83 9.56 8.29
N ALA A 24 -10.01 9.20 7.77
CA ALA A 24 -10.55 7.85 7.97
C ALA A 24 -10.22 6.89 6.82
N PHE A 25 -9.88 7.42 5.65
CA PHE A 25 -9.62 6.62 4.45
C PHE A 25 -8.22 6.84 3.86
N VAL A 26 -7.87 8.06 3.46
CA VAL A 26 -6.63 8.30 2.69
C VAL A 26 -5.40 8.15 3.57
N ALA A 27 -5.31 8.90 4.68
CA ALA A 27 -4.17 8.89 5.58
C ALA A 27 -3.80 7.48 6.09
N PRO A 28 -4.72 6.67 6.66
CA PRO A 28 -4.37 5.34 7.11
C PRO A 28 -3.96 4.39 5.97
N LEU A 29 -4.55 4.54 4.78
CA LEU A 29 -4.17 3.75 3.60
C LEU A 29 -2.74 4.08 3.15
N GLU A 30 -2.42 5.37 3.02
CA GLU A 30 -1.08 5.85 2.66
C GLU A 30 -0.04 5.40 3.69
N ASP A 31 -0.29 5.58 4.99
CA ASP A 31 0.63 5.18 6.04
C ASP A 31 0.96 3.68 5.99
N ALA A 32 -0.05 2.83 5.78
CA ALA A 32 0.15 1.38 5.67
C ALA A 32 0.96 1.01 4.42
N ASN A 33 0.67 1.64 3.27
CA ASN A 33 1.38 1.40 2.01
C ASN A 33 2.82 1.92 2.06
N GLU A 34 3.06 3.07 2.68
CA GLU A 34 4.38 3.67 2.85
C GLU A 34 5.30 2.76 3.69
N ARG A 35 4.76 2.10 4.72
CA ARG A 35 5.52 1.11 5.51
C ARG A 35 5.97 -0.09 4.65
N VAL A 36 5.11 -0.58 3.76
CA VAL A 36 5.45 -1.65 2.81
C VAL A 36 6.50 -1.15 1.80
N ALA A 37 6.28 0.03 1.21
CA ALA A 37 7.14 0.62 0.20
C ALA A 37 8.54 0.90 0.73
N ARG A 38 8.67 1.50 1.93
CA ARG A 38 9.97 1.77 2.56
C ARG A 38 10.76 0.51 2.84
N ALA A 39 10.12 -0.51 3.40
CA ALA A 39 10.77 -1.78 3.70
C ALA A 39 11.24 -2.49 2.42
N TRP A 40 10.38 -2.55 1.40
CA TRP A 40 10.72 -3.21 0.15
C TRP A 40 11.74 -2.41 -0.67
N GLY A 41 11.69 -1.08 -0.62
CA GLY A 41 12.63 -0.20 -1.31
C GLY A 41 14.07 -0.42 -0.84
N GLN A 42 14.29 -0.56 0.47
CA GLN A 42 15.62 -0.87 1.02
C GLN A 42 16.13 -2.23 0.53
N VAL A 43 15.29 -3.27 0.60
CA VAL A 43 15.65 -4.62 0.14
C VAL A 43 15.95 -4.64 -1.37
N SER A 44 15.12 -3.96 -2.17
CA SER A 44 15.28 -3.88 -3.62
C SER A 44 16.53 -3.09 -4.01
N HIS A 45 16.84 -2.00 -3.30
CA HIS A 45 18.05 -1.22 -3.53
C HIS A 45 19.29 -2.06 -3.25
N LEU A 46 19.36 -2.75 -2.10
CA LEU A 46 20.48 -3.63 -1.79
C LEU A 46 20.64 -4.76 -2.80
N HIS A 47 19.53 -5.36 -3.26
CA HIS A 47 19.59 -6.35 -4.34
C HIS A 47 20.18 -5.77 -5.64
N ALA A 48 19.92 -4.48 -5.93
CA ALA A 48 20.41 -3.83 -7.13
C ALA A 48 21.90 -3.41 -7.06
N VAL A 49 22.39 -2.99 -5.89
CA VAL A 49 23.74 -2.40 -5.76
C VAL A 49 24.74 -3.22 -4.93
N LEU A 50 24.27 -4.22 -4.19
CA LEU A 50 25.07 -5.03 -3.26
C LEU A 50 24.52 -6.46 -3.17
N ASP A 51 24.32 -7.10 -4.32
CA ASP A 51 23.71 -8.43 -4.38
C ASP A 51 24.60 -9.53 -3.77
N SER A 52 23.96 -10.57 -3.24
CA SER A 52 24.61 -11.79 -2.74
C SER A 52 23.69 -13.00 -2.92
N PRO A 53 24.20 -14.25 -2.96
CA PRO A 53 23.35 -15.43 -3.10
C PRO A 53 22.23 -15.52 -2.05
N ALA A 54 22.54 -15.23 -0.78
CA ALA A 54 21.56 -15.23 0.30
C ALA A 54 20.51 -14.13 0.15
N LEU A 55 20.92 -12.91 -0.24
CA LEU A 55 19.98 -11.82 -0.48
C LEU A 55 19.06 -12.12 -1.68
N ARG A 56 19.62 -12.66 -2.77
CA ARG A 56 18.88 -13.02 -3.98
C ARG A 56 17.81 -14.08 -3.72
N GLU A 57 18.13 -15.09 -2.92
CA GLU A 57 17.17 -16.13 -2.52
C GLU A 57 15.96 -15.52 -1.80
N VAL A 58 16.21 -14.71 -0.77
CA VAL A 58 15.14 -14.07 0.00
C VAL A 58 14.38 -13.03 -0.84
N TYR A 59 15.07 -12.27 -1.69
CA TYR A 59 14.44 -11.33 -2.63
C TYR A 59 13.46 -12.06 -3.55
N ASN A 60 13.90 -13.11 -4.23
CA ASN A 60 13.07 -13.89 -5.15
C ASN A 60 11.88 -14.56 -4.45
N ALA A 61 12.05 -15.01 -3.21
CA ALA A 61 10.95 -15.57 -2.42
C ALA A 61 9.88 -14.53 -2.01
N ASN A 62 10.24 -13.25 -1.92
CA ASN A 62 9.33 -12.17 -1.50
C ASN A 62 8.76 -11.37 -2.67
N LEU A 63 9.48 -11.26 -3.79
CA LEU A 63 9.09 -10.46 -4.96
C LEU A 63 7.65 -10.77 -5.43
N PRO A 64 7.23 -12.04 -5.65
CA PRO A 64 5.86 -12.34 -6.06
C PRO A 64 4.80 -11.90 -5.04
N LYS A 65 5.11 -11.97 -3.73
CA LYS A 65 4.18 -11.55 -2.67
C LYS A 65 3.98 -10.04 -2.70
N VAL A 66 5.04 -9.28 -2.93
CA VAL A 66 5.01 -7.82 -3.03
C VAL A 66 4.34 -7.37 -4.33
N SER A 67 4.67 -8.00 -5.46
CA SER A 67 4.00 -7.73 -6.74
C SER A 67 2.49 -7.96 -6.63
N ARG A 68 2.07 -9.10 -6.05
CA ARG A 68 0.65 -9.39 -5.82
C ARG A 68 -0.03 -8.33 -4.94
N TYR A 69 0.62 -7.91 -3.85
CA TYR A 69 0.07 -6.88 -2.98
C TYR A 69 -0.24 -5.58 -3.74
N TRP A 70 0.70 -5.09 -4.56
CA TRP A 70 0.48 -3.87 -5.34
C TRP A 70 -0.53 -4.05 -6.47
N THR A 71 -0.58 -5.23 -7.10
CA THR A 71 -1.63 -5.56 -8.08
C THR A 71 -3.01 -5.56 -7.41
N ASP A 72 -3.16 -6.24 -6.28
CA ASP A 72 -4.43 -6.32 -5.55
C ASP A 72 -4.87 -4.91 -5.10
N LEU A 73 -3.95 -4.06 -4.65
CA LEU A 73 -4.21 -2.67 -4.28
C LEU A 73 -4.68 -1.85 -5.49
N GLY A 74 -3.91 -1.87 -6.58
CA GLY A 74 -4.18 -1.07 -7.77
C GLY A 74 -5.41 -1.51 -8.57
N GLN A 75 -5.87 -2.75 -8.38
CA GLN A 75 -7.07 -3.31 -9.00
C GLN A 75 -8.26 -3.39 -8.04
N ASN A 76 -8.17 -2.80 -6.84
CA ASN A 76 -9.24 -2.86 -5.87
C ASN A 76 -10.40 -1.92 -6.23
N GLN A 77 -11.49 -2.48 -6.77
CA GLN A 77 -12.69 -1.71 -7.13
C GLN A 77 -13.30 -0.95 -5.94
N ALA A 78 -13.25 -1.51 -4.73
CA ALA A 78 -13.81 -0.84 -3.55
C ALA A 78 -13.01 0.41 -3.18
N LEU A 79 -11.67 0.38 -3.33
CA LEU A 79 -10.83 1.58 -3.18
C LEU A 79 -11.15 2.62 -4.26
N PHE A 80 -11.32 2.19 -5.51
CA PHE A 80 -11.68 3.08 -6.61
C PHE A 80 -13.00 3.83 -6.35
N GLU A 81 -14.05 3.10 -5.97
CA GLU A 81 -15.33 3.72 -5.61
C GLU A 81 -15.21 4.61 -4.36
N LYS A 82 -14.32 4.28 -3.43
CA LYS A 82 -14.05 5.10 -2.25
C LYS A 82 -13.43 6.44 -2.60
N TYR A 83 -12.45 6.46 -3.50
CA TYR A 83 -11.86 7.72 -3.99
C TYR A 83 -12.88 8.58 -4.75
N LYS A 84 -13.78 7.96 -5.53
CA LYS A 84 -14.90 8.70 -6.16
C LYS A 84 -15.82 9.33 -5.10
N ALA A 85 -16.20 8.56 -4.08
CA ALA A 85 -17.02 9.07 -2.98
C ALA A 85 -16.33 10.22 -2.21
N LEU A 86 -15.02 10.14 -1.99
CA LEU A 86 -14.25 11.23 -1.40
C LEU A 86 -14.27 12.46 -2.33
N ARG A 87 -14.00 12.29 -3.62
CA ARG A 87 -14.03 13.38 -4.61
C ARG A 87 -15.37 14.11 -4.67
N ASP A 88 -16.47 13.40 -4.45
CA ASP A 88 -17.83 13.94 -4.45
C ASP A 88 -18.27 14.47 -3.06
N SER A 89 -17.43 14.35 -2.03
CA SER A 89 -17.75 14.80 -0.68
C SER A 89 -17.49 16.31 -0.50
N PRO A 90 -18.20 16.97 0.45
CA PRO A 90 -17.91 18.36 0.79
C PRO A 90 -16.49 18.60 1.33
N GLU A 91 -15.89 17.58 1.94
CA GLU A 91 -14.53 17.66 2.50
C GLU A 91 -13.48 17.86 1.42
N PHE A 92 -13.66 17.26 0.23
CA PHE A 92 -12.70 17.40 -0.86
C PHE A 92 -12.47 18.86 -1.25
N ALA A 93 -13.49 19.71 -1.17
CA ALA A 93 -13.37 21.14 -1.46
C ALA A 93 -12.48 21.90 -0.45
N GLN A 94 -12.20 21.31 0.71
CA GLN A 94 -11.37 21.88 1.78
C GLN A 94 -9.93 21.35 1.78
N LEU A 95 -9.63 20.32 0.97
CA LEU A 95 -8.28 19.77 0.88
C LEU A 95 -7.34 20.75 0.16
N SER A 96 -6.10 20.84 0.66
CA SER A 96 -5.06 21.64 0.02
C SER A 96 -4.57 20.98 -1.26
N LYS A 97 -4.13 21.81 -2.21
CA LYS A 97 -3.38 21.36 -3.39
C LYS A 97 -1.96 20.97 -3.04
#